data_AF-A0A1B8TDA6-F1
#
_entry.id   AF-A0A1B8TDA6-F1
#
_cell.length_a   1.000
_cell.length_b   1.000
_cell.length_c   1.000
_cell.angle_alpha   90.00
_cell.angle_beta   90.00
_cell.angle_gamma   90.00
#
_symmetry.space_group_name_H-M   'P 1'
#
loop_
_entity.id
_entity.type
_entity.pdbx_description
1 polymer ?
#
loop_
_entity_poly.entity_id
_entity_poly.type
_entity_poly.pdbx_seq_one_letter_code
_entity_poly.pdbx_strand_id
1 'polypeptide(L)'
;MQAWVMPLFSKGKPIAQGKEPPFVTGDLNMADGRNPVLGRLVSEACLLSDSGTNVLDPIVDVRLLSISAHGMQLRGYEYGAGGAQVAQEWWVRFTPPTEG
;
A
#
# COMPACT_ATOMS: atom_id res chain seq x y z
N MET A 1 -12.50 3.27 -2.81
CA MET A 1 -12.35 4.12 -4.01
C MET A 1 -11.41 3.38 -4.94
N GLN A 2 -11.82 3.13 -6.18
CA GLN A 2 -10.99 2.36 -7.10
C GLN A 2 -9.64 3.04 -7.31
N ALA A 3 -8.58 2.27 -7.15
CA ALA A 3 -7.21 2.71 -7.27
C ALA A 3 -6.34 1.66 -7.98
N TRP A 4 -5.27 2.14 -8.59
CA TRP A 4 -4.19 1.34 -9.16
C TRP A 4 -2.98 1.53 -8.26
N VAL A 5 -2.51 0.44 -7.68
CA VAL A 5 -1.42 0.43 -6.71
C VAL A 5 -0.24 -0.36 -7.27
N MET A 6 0.93 0.27 -7.28
CA MET A 6 2.20 -0.37 -7.60
C MET A 6 3.02 -0.47 -6.32
N PRO A 7 3.27 -1.69 -5.79
CA PRO A 7 4.17 -1.84 -4.65
C PRO A 7 5.61 -1.53 -5.07
N LEU A 8 6.29 -0.72 -4.28
CA LEU A 8 7.67 -0.29 -4.48
C LEU A 8 8.65 -1.09 -3.62
N PHE A 9 8.14 -1.89 -2.67
CA PHE A 9 8.93 -2.79 -1.84
C PHE A 9 8.44 -4.23 -1.97
N SER A 10 9.35 -5.18 -1.81
CA SER A 10 9.07 -6.60 -1.71
C SER A 10 9.82 -7.18 -0.51
N LYS A 11 9.09 -7.71 0.48
CA LYS A 11 9.66 -8.32 1.69
C LYS A 11 10.63 -7.38 2.42
N GLY A 12 10.23 -6.12 2.62
CA GLY A 12 11.04 -5.12 3.33
C GLY A 12 12.16 -4.47 2.51
N LYS A 13 12.31 -4.81 1.23
CA LYS A 13 13.39 -4.28 0.38
C LYS A 13 12.82 -3.46 -0.77
N PRO A 14 13.40 -2.28 -1.09
CA PRO A 14 13.03 -1.54 -2.28
C PRO A 14 13.19 -2.40 -3.54
N ILE A 15 12.19 -2.34 -4.41
CA ILE A 15 12.27 -2.92 -5.74
C ILE A 15 13.17 -2.00 -6.58
N ALA A 16 14.12 -2.60 -7.31
CA ALA A 16 15.06 -1.85 -8.12
C ALA A 16 14.32 -1.09 -9.22
N GLN A 17 14.79 0.12 -9.51
CA GLN A 17 14.25 0.94 -10.60
C GLN A 17 14.33 0.19 -11.93
N GLY A 18 13.26 0.24 -12.73
CA GLY A 18 13.12 -0.52 -13.98
C GLY A 18 12.70 -1.98 -13.80
N LYS A 19 12.46 -2.43 -12.55
CA LYS A 19 11.87 -3.75 -12.23
C LYS A 19 10.56 -3.61 -11.47
N GLU A 20 9.92 -2.45 -11.55
CA GLU A 20 8.68 -2.20 -10.86
C GLU A 20 7.60 -3.21 -11.29
N PRO A 21 6.87 -3.80 -10.34
CA PRO A 21 5.78 -4.72 -10.65
C PRO A 21 4.64 -3.97 -11.35
N PRO A 22 3.74 -4.68 -12.05
CA PRO A 22 2.58 -4.05 -12.64
C PRO A 22 1.68 -3.44 -11.55
N PHE A 23 0.86 -2.47 -11.97
CA PHE A 23 -0.20 -1.96 -11.14
C PHE A 23 -1.23 -3.06 -10.84
N VAL A 24 -1.63 -3.12 -9.58
CA VAL A 24 -2.71 -3.95 -9.07
C VAL A 24 -3.92 -3.06 -8.80
N THR A 25 -5.10 -3.47 -9.26
CA THR A 25 -6.32 -2.69 -9.13
C THR A 25 -7.18 -3.19 -7.97
N GLY A 26 -7.81 -2.28 -7.25
CA GLY A 26 -8.79 -2.59 -6.22
C GLY A 26 -9.39 -1.35 -5.61
N ASP A 27 -10.27 -1.53 -4.63
CA ASP A 27 -10.78 -0.45 -3.81
C ASP A 27 -9.80 -0.11 -2.69
N LEU A 28 -9.15 1.05 -2.82
CA LEU A 28 -8.35 1.60 -1.74
C LEU A 28 -9.30 2.06 -0.63
N ASN A 29 -9.04 1.54 0.57
CA ASN A 29 -9.64 1.97 1.82
C ASN A 29 -8.52 2.41 2.76
N MET A 30 -8.67 3.60 3.34
CA MET A 30 -7.78 4.13 4.35
C MET A 30 -8.59 4.45 5.59
N ALA A 31 -8.19 3.90 6.73
CA ALA A 31 -8.89 4.06 7.98
C ALA A 31 -7.91 4.24 9.14
N ASP A 32 -8.30 5.06 10.10
CA ASP A 32 -7.61 5.18 11.37
C ASP A 32 -8.27 4.27 12.40
N GLY A 33 -7.45 3.57 13.18
CA GLY A 33 -7.93 2.62 14.16
C GLY A 33 -6.91 2.29 15.22
N ARG A 34 -7.39 1.71 16.32
CA ARG A 34 -6.50 1.15 17.33
C ARG A 34 -5.96 -0.18 16.82
N ASN A 35 -4.66 -0.26 16.56
CA ASN A 35 -4.02 -1.51 16.19
C ASN A 35 -3.96 -2.44 17.41
N PRO A 36 -4.52 -3.66 17.34
CA PRO A 36 -4.59 -4.56 18.49
C PRO A 36 -3.22 -5.15 18.86
N VAL A 37 -2.27 -5.22 17.92
CA VAL A 37 -0.92 -5.74 18.14
C VAL A 37 -0.02 -4.67 18.77
N LEU A 38 -0.08 -3.43 18.24
CA LEU A 38 0.76 -2.33 18.72
C LEU A 38 0.16 -1.58 19.91
N GLY A 39 -1.13 -1.77 20.20
CA GLY A 39 -1.83 -1.13 21.31
C GLY A 39 -2.08 0.38 21.15
N ARG A 40 -1.73 0.97 20.00
CA ARG A 40 -1.82 2.42 19.70
C ARG A 40 -2.68 2.71 18.47
N LEU A 41 -3.02 3.98 18.28
CA LEU A 41 -3.65 4.45 17.04
C LEU A 41 -2.65 4.35 15.87
N VAL A 42 -3.15 3.88 14.74
CA VAL A 42 -2.45 3.81 13.45
C VAL A 42 -3.40 4.19 12.34
N SER A 43 -2.84 4.66 11.22
CA SER A 43 -3.50 4.67 9.93
C SER A 43 -3.16 3.38 9.18
N GLU A 44 -4.16 2.74 8.59
CA GLU A 44 -4.02 1.54 7.78
C GLU A 44 -4.55 1.81 6.37
N ALA A 45 -3.84 1.30 5.35
CA ALA A 45 -4.32 1.29 3.99
C ALA A 45 -4.45 -0.15 3.48
N CYS A 46 -5.65 -0.47 3.00
CA CYS A 46 -6.01 -1.76 2.43
C CYS A 46 -6.41 -1.57 0.97
N LEU A 47 -6.01 -2.49 0.11
CA LEU A 47 -6.49 -2.58 -1.26
C LEU A 47 -7.41 -3.79 -1.36
N LEU A 48 -8.71 -3.56 -1.51
CA LEU A 48 -9.73 -4.61 -1.49
C LEU A 48 -10.15 -5.00 -2.91
N SER A 49 -10.39 -6.27 -3.16
CA SER A 49 -11.08 -6.74 -4.36
C SER A 49 -12.58 -6.44 -4.27
N ASP A 50 -13.31 -6.69 -5.35
CA ASP A 50 -14.78 -6.62 -5.38
C ASP A 50 -15.46 -7.54 -4.36
N SER A 51 -14.78 -8.62 -3.94
CA SER A 51 -15.23 -9.53 -2.88
C SER A 51 -14.91 -9.05 -1.46
N GLY A 52 -14.25 -7.89 -1.31
CA GLY A 52 -13.84 -7.33 -0.02
C GLY A 52 -12.61 -7.98 0.60
N THR A 53 -11.85 -8.78 -0.16
CA THR A 53 -10.60 -9.40 0.31
C THR A 53 -9.39 -8.56 -0.06
N ASN A 54 -8.36 -8.56 0.79
CA ASN A 54 -7.13 -7.84 0.49
C ASN A 54 -6.42 -8.43 -0.76
N VAL A 55 -6.16 -7.57 -1.75
CA VAL A 55 -5.39 -7.90 -2.96
C VAL A 55 -3.89 -7.79 -2.71
N LEU A 56 -3.49 -6.89 -1.82
CA LEU A 56 -2.14 -6.72 -1.30
C LEU A 56 -2.18 -6.78 0.22
N ASP A 57 -1.08 -7.21 0.85
CA ASP A 57 -0.96 -7.15 2.30
C ASP A 57 -1.13 -5.70 2.78
N PRO A 58 -2.02 -5.42 3.77
CA PRO A 58 -2.23 -4.07 4.25
C PRO A 58 -0.96 -3.40 4.76
N ILE A 59 -0.85 -2.10 4.51
CA ILE A 59 0.20 -1.28 5.12
C ILE A 59 -0.36 -0.59 6.37
N VAL A 60 0.35 -0.73 7.48
CA VAL A 60 0.03 -0.09 8.75
C VAL A 60 1.02 1.02 9.08
N ASP A 61 0.59 1.95 9.95
CA ASP A 61 1.35 3.15 10.32
C ASP A 61 1.68 4.00 9.09
N VAL A 62 0.69 4.12 8.20
CA VAL A 62 0.84 4.74 6.89
C VAL A 62 1.19 6.21 7.02
N ARG A 63 2.20 6.62 6.26
CA ARG A 63 2.59 8.01 6.05
C ARG A 63 2.54 8.32 4.57
N LEU A 64 1.93 9.45 4.26
CA LEU A 64 2.01 10.06 2.94
C LEU A 64 3.39 10.71 2.76
N LEU A 65 4.15 10.28 1.76
CA LEU A 65 5.48 10.82 1.46
C LEU A 65 5.46 11.89 0.37
N SER A 66 4.62 11.71 -0.65
CA SER A 66 4.51 12.63 -1.76
C SER A 66 3.12 12.57 -2.39
N ILE A 67 2.69 13.70 -2.97
CA ILE A 67 1.50 13.82 -3.81
C ILE A 67 1.94 14.50 -5.10
N SER A 68 1.42 14.02 -6.22
CA SER A 68 1.52 14.67 -7.52
C SER A 68 0.19 14.62 -8.25
N ALA A 69 0.12 15.24 -9.43
CA ALA A 69 -1.03 15.12 -10.32
C ALA A 69 -1.30 13.66 -10.77
N HIS A 70 -0.31 12.77 -10.70
CA HIS A 70 -0.42 11.40 -11.19
C HIS A 70 -0.76 10.37 -10.12
N GLY A 71 -0.66 10.74 -8.84
CA GLY A 71 -0.80 9.81 -7.74
C GLY A 71 -0.13 10.26 -6.45
N MET A 72 -0.09 9.36 -5.49
CA MET A 72 0.50 9.58 -4.17
C MET A 72 1.35 8.39 -3.73
N GLN A 73 2.36 8.68 -2.92
CA GLN A 73 3.27 7.69 -2.37
C GLN A 73 2.96 7.46 -0.89
N LEU A 74 2.57 6.24 -0.55
CA LEU A 74 2.27 5.83 0.81
C LEU A 74 3.40 4.92 1.31
N ARG A 75 3.92 5.16 2.51
CA ARG A 75 4.90 4.29 3.17
C ARG A 75 4.39 3.85 4.53
N GLY A 76 4.61 2.59 4.88
CA GLY A 76 4.30 2.04 6.18
C GLY A 76 5.03 0.72 6.39
N TYR A 77 4.39 -0.17 7.11
CA TYR A 77 4.88 -1.52 7.37
C TYR A 77 3.83 -2.56 7.01
N GLU A 78 4.25 -3.68 6.46
CA GLU A 78 3.42 -4.90 6.37
C GLU A 78 3.85 -5.87 7.49
N TYR A 79 2.93 -6.69 7.97
CA TYR A 79 3.26 -7.79 8.88
C TYR A 79 3.63 -9.03 8.07
N GLY A 80 4.92 -9.25 7.90
CA GLY A 80 5.45 -10.45 7.25
C GLY A 80 5.33 -11.71 8.11
N ALA A 81 5.96 -12.79 7.64
CA ALA A 81 5.95 -14.08 8.33
C ALA A 81 6.36 -13.96 9.79
N GLY A 82 5.60 -14.60 10.69
CA GLY A 82 5.85 -14.55 12.14
C GLY A 82 5.54 -13.21 12.81
N GLY A 83 4.82 -12.30 12.14
CA GLY A 83 4.44 -10.99 12.69
C GLY A 83 5.56 -9.95 12.61
N ALA A 84 6.62 -10.21 11.85
CA ALA A 84 7.70 -9.24 11.66
C ALA A 84 7.23 -8.03 10.87
N GLN A 85 7.50 -6.83 11.37
CA GLN A 85 7.24 -5.60 10.63
C GLN A 85 8.34 -5.41 9.58
N VAL A 86 7.94 -5.33 8.31
CA VAL A 86 8.86 -5.03 7.21
C VAL A 86 8.37 -3.81 6.45
N ALA A 87 9.31 -2.98 5.99
CA ALA A 87 8.98 -1.74 5.29
C ALA A 87 8.22 -2.05 4.00
N GLN A 88 7.16 -1.28 3.75
CA GLN A 88 6.38 -1.37 2.52
C GLN A 88 6.02 0.03 2.04
N GLU A 89 5.91 0.16 0.73
CA GLU A 89 5.62 1.43 0.09
C GLU A 89 4.84 1.23 -1.19
N TRP A 90 3.82 2.04 -1.40
CA TRP A 90 2.90 1.96 -2.52
C TRP A 90 2.92 3.27 -3.30
N TRP A 91 3.01 3.17 -4.63
CA TRP A 91 2.59 4.23 -5.52
C TRP A 91 1.14 4.03 -5.93
N VAL A 92 0.28 4.96 -5.55
CA VAL A 92 -1.17 4.88 -5.69
C VAL A 92 -1.65 5.88 -6.73
N ARG A 93 -2.49 5.44 -7.66
CA ARG A 93 -3.14 6.27 -8.67
C ARG A 93 -4.65 6.06 -8.63
N PHE A 94 -5.42 7.09 -8.97
CA PHE A 94 -6.88 7.03 -9.09
C PHE A 94 -7.37 7.13 -10.54
N THR A 95 -6.43 7.10 -11.47
CA THR A 95 -6.68 6.97 -12.91
C THR A 95 -5.87 5.78 -13.42
N PRO A 96 -6.36 5.07 -14.45
CA PRO A 96 -5.59 4.01 -15.08
C PRO A 96 -4.18 4.49 -15.48
N PRO A 97 -3.16 3.62 -15.40
CA PRO A 97 -1.86 3.93 -15.96
C PRO A 97 -2.01 4.18 -17.46
N THR A 98 -1.62 5.36 -17.93
CA THR A 98 -1.38 5.58 -19.35
C THR A 98 -0.19 4.72 -19.74
N GLU A 99 -0.33 3.90 -20.79
CA GLU A 99 0.80 3.23 -21.41
C GLU A 99 1.84 4.29 -21.77
N GLY A 100 3.06 4.13 -21.25
CA GLY A 100 4.21 4.98 -21.54
C GLY A 100 4.94 4.50 -22.78
#